data_AF-A0A183EQB9-F1
#
_entry.id   AF-A0A183EQB9-F1
#
_cell.length_a   1.000
_cell.length_b   1.000
_cell.length_c   1.000
_cell.angle_alpha   90.00
_cell.angle_beta   90.00
_cell.angle_gamma   90.00
#
_symmetry.space_group_name_H-M   'P 1'
#
loop_
_entity.id
_entity.type
_entity.pdbx_description
1 polymer ?
#
loop_
_entity_poly.entity_id
_entity_poly.type
_entity_poly.pdbx_seq_one_letter_code
_entity_poly.pdbx_strand_id
1 'polypeptide(L)'
;MIEQVKASGATLALCQWGFDDEANHLLLAHNLPAVRWVGGPEIELIAIATDARIVPRFAELKPEKLGRAGKVREMTFGTAKLQKQQRCDDDDDSCVLQDRLLCIEDCPNNRAVTVFIRGGNKMMIEESKRCMHDALCVVRNLIKDNRIVYGGGAAEICCSIAVAEEADRVSANSPSFIFF
;
A
#
# COMPACT_ATOMS: atom_id res chain seq x y z
N MET A 1 9.76 -26.05 -16.24
CA MET A 1 9.48 -24.88 -15.36
C MET A 1 8.09 -25.01 -14.71
N ILE A 2 7.03 -25.10 -15.51
CA ILE A 2 5.65 -25.11 -14.99
C ILE A 2 5.31 -26.39 -14.22
N GLU A 3 5.87 -27.53 -14.65
CA GLU A 3 5.77 -28.79 -13.87
C GLU A 3 6.36 -28.67 -12.47
N GLN A 4 7.44 -27.90 -12.28
CA GLN A 4 8.03 -27.66 -10.96
C GLN A 4 7.13 -26.78 -10.09
N VAL A 5 6.46 -25.78 -10.70
CA VAL A 5 5.45 -24.96 -10.00
C VAL A 5 4.29 -25.82 -9.54
N LYS A 6 3.81 -26.71 -10.40
CA LYS A 6 2.74 -27.65 -10.04
C LYS A 6 3.18 -28.66 -8.97
N ALA A 7 4.39 -29.19 -9.08
CA ALA A 7 4.96 -30.11 -8.10
C ALA A 7 5.13 -29.47 -6.71
N SER A 8 5.35 -28.15 -6.65
CA SER A 8 5.40 -27.42 -5.39
C SER A 8 4.03 -27.29 -4.69
N GLY A 9 2.92 -27.46 -5.44
CA GLY A 9 1.57 -27.30 -4.92
C GLY A 9 1.05 -25.86 -4.88
N ALA A 10 1.71 -24.92 -5.57
CA ALA A 10 1.26 -23.54 -5.66
C ALA A 10 -0.07 -23.43 -6.43
N THR A 11 -1.00 -22.60 -5.94
CA THR A 11 -2.31 -22.36 -6.58
C THR A 11 -2.39 -21.03 -7.35
N LEU A 12 -1.49 -20.09 -7.06
CA LEU A 12 -1.36 -18.79 -7.72
C LEU A 12 0.12 -18.48 -7.92
N ALA A 13 0.50 -18.05 -9.12
CA ALA A 13 1.85 -17.59 -9.42
C ALA A 13 1.90 -16.06 -9.57
N LEU A 14 2.82 -15.41 -8.86
CA LEU A 14 3.07 -13.97 -8.98
C LEU A 14 4.50 -13.77 -9.48
N CYS A 15 4.64 -13.11 -10.63
CA CYS A 15 5.92 -12.86 -11.25
C CYS A 15 6.17 -11.34 -11.37
N GLN A 16 7.37 -10.90 -10.98
CA GLN A 16 7.79 -9.52 -11.16
C GLN A 16 7.88 -9.15 -12.65
N TRP A 17 8.35 -10.08 -13.46
CA TRP A 17 8.48 -9.93 -14.91
C TRP A 17 7.40 -10.73 -15.65
N GLY A 18 7.21 -10.40 -16.92
CA GLY A 18 6.37 -11.20 -17.81
C GLY A 18 6.96 -12.59 -18.08
N PHE A 19 6.10 -13.50 -18.50
CA PHE A 19 6.45 -14.80 -19.07
C PHE A 19 6.00 -14.85 -20.53
N ASP A 20 6.62 -15.76 -21.30
CA ASP A 20 6.34 -15.95 -22.73
C ASP A 20 4.94 -16.54 -22.98
N ASP A 21 4.42 -16.38 -24.20
CA ASP A 21 3.05 -16.80 -24.55
C ASP A 21 2.87 -18.33 -24.44
N GLU A 22 3.91 -19.10 -24.80
CA GLU A 22 3.90 -20.56 -24.62
C GLU A 22 3.74 -20.94 -23.14
N ALA A 23 4.43 -20.22 -22.24
CA ALA A 23 4.32 -20.45 -20.81
C ALA A 23 2.92 -20.11 -20.29
N ASN A 24 2.28 -19.06 -20.83
CA ASN A 24 0.91 -18.69 -20.49
C ASN A 24 -0.09 -19.80 -20.88
N HIS A 25 0.05 -20.35 -22.09
CA HIS A 25 -0.80 -21.44 -22.55
C HIS A 25 -0.66 -22.69 -21.66
N LEU A 26 0.57 -23.03 -21.29
CA LEU A 26 0.86 -24.15 -20.40
C LEU A 26 0.35 -23.93 -18.97
N LEU A 27 0.42 -22.70 -18.44
CA LEU A 27 -0.16 -22.33 -17.14
C LEU A 27 -1.68 -22.49 -17.15
N LEU A 28 -2.34 -22.04 -18.22
CA LEU A 28 -3.78 -22.20 -18.42
C LEU A 28 -4.17 -23.68 -18.52
N ALA A 29 -3.43 -24.48 -19.29
CA ALA A 29 -3.65 -25.93 -19.41
C ALA A 29 -3.54 -26.66 -18.07
N HIS A 30 -2.79 -26.10 -17.11
CA HIS A 30 -2.66 -26.62 -15.76
C HIS A 30 -3.56 -25.94 -14.71
N ASN A 31 -4.48 -25.07 -15.13
CA ASN A 31 -5.37 -24.29 -14.25
C ASN A 31 -4.63 -23.50 -13.16
N LEU A 32 -3.45 -22.95 -13.50
CA LEU A 32 -2.67 -22.11 -12.60
C LEU A 32 -2.83 -20.65 -13.00
N PRO A 33 -3.66 -19.85 -12.29
CA PRO A 33 -3.69 -18.41 -12.50
C PRO A 33 -2.33 -17.80 -12.21
N ALA A 34 -1.89 -16.91 -13.09
CA ALA A 34 -0.61 -16.23 -12.98
C ALA A 34 -0.76 -14.73 -13.23
N VAL A 35 -0.09 -13.94 -12.41
CA VAL A 35 -0.02 -12.48 -12.56
C VAL A 35 1.37 -12.12 -13.05
N ARG A 36 1.40 -11.39 -14.17
CA ARG A 36 2.60 -10.80 -14.76
C ARG A 36 2.79 -9.36 -14.27
N TRP A 37 4.03 -8.89 -14.29
CA TRP A 37 4.36 -7.47 -14.05
C TRP A 37 3.98 -6.94 -12.66
N VAL A 38 4.24 -7.72 -11.61
CA VAL A 38 4.06 -7.24 -10.23
C VAL A 38 5.20 -6.30 -9.86
N GLY A 39 4.88 -5.14 -9.27
CA GLY A 39 5.90 -4.18 -8.83
C GLY A 39 6.81 -4.77 -7.75
N GLY A 40 8.08 -4.35 -7.71
CA GLY A 40 9.02 -4.76 -6.66
C GLY A 40 8.53 -4.47 -5.24
N PRO A 41 8.06 -3.25 -4.92
CA PRO A 41 7.49 -2.96 -3.60
C PRO A 41 6.24 -3.80 -3.28
N GLU A 42 5.45 -4.14 -4.29
CA GLU A 42 4.21 -4.93 -4.13
C GLU A 42 4.53 -6.39 -3.82
N ILE A 43 5.53 -6.99 -4.49
CA ILE A 43 5.90 -8.39 -4.24
C ILE A 43 6.46 -8.57 -2.82
N GLU A 44 7.17 -7.57 -2.30
CA GLU A 44 7.65 -7.55 -0.91
C GLU A 44 6.49 -7.47 0.08
N LEU A 45 5.53 -6.59 -0.16
CA LEU A 45 4.33 -6.47 0.68
C LEU A 45 3.49 -7.75 0.67
N ILE A 46 3.31 -8.38 -0.49
CA ILE A 46 2.58 -9.65 -0.62
C ILE A 46 3.32 -10.78 0.10
N ALA A 47 4.65 -10.84 -0.02
CA ALA A 47 5.47 -11.80 0.69
C ALA A 47 5.31 -11.65 2.21
N ILE A 48 5.34 -10.42 2.73
CA ILE A 48 5.11 -10.12 4.14
C ILE A 48 3.69 -10.50 4.56
N ALA A 49 2.67 -10.18 3.77
CA ALA A 49 1.27 -10.46 4.10
C ALA A 49 0.98 -11.97 4.14
N THR A 50 1.45 -12.72 3.14
CA THR A 50 1.19 -14.15 2.98
C THR A 50 2.17 -15.06 3.72
N ASP A 51 3.19 -14.49 4.36
CA ASP A 51 4.35 -15.19 4.95
C ASP A 51 5.10 -16.07 3.91
N ALA A 52 5.05 -15.65 2.64
CA ALA A 52 5.76 -16.30 1.56
C ALA A 52 7.21 -15.83 1.48
N ARG A 53 8.09 -16.68 0.97
CA ARG A 53 9.47 -16.27 0.65
C ARG A 53 9.63 -16.05 -0.85
N ILE A 54 10.16 -14.89 -1.24
CA ILE A 54 10.47 -14.60 -2.64
C ILE A 54 11.53 -15.59 -3.13
N VAL A 55 11.24 -16.26 -4.25
CA VAL A 55 12.12 -17.27 -4.84
C VAL A 55 12.71 -16.72 -6.14
N PRO A 56 14.04 -16.61 -6.26
CA PRO A 56 14.67 -16.10 -7.49
C PRO A 56 14.79 -17.17 -8.59
N ARG A 57 14.84 -18.47 -8.22
CA ARG A 57 15.07 -19.58 -9.16
C ARG A 57 14.06 -20.71 -8.96
N PHE A 58 13.49 -21.22 -10.04
CA PHE A 58 12.49 -22.30 -10.01
C PHE A 58 12.97 -23.60 -9.32
N ALA A 59 14.26 -23.90 -9.39
CA ALA A 59 14.84 -25.08 -8.71
C ALA A 59 14.73 -25.01 -7.17
N GLU A 60 14.55 -23.82 -6.61
CA GLU A 60 14.45 -23.62 -5.17
C GLU A 60 13.00 -23.56 -4.65
N LEU A 61 12.04 -23.84 -5.53
CA LEU A 61 10.63 -23.83 -5.22
C LEU A 61 10.27 -25.06 -4.37
N LYS A 62 10.21 -24.85 -3.06
CA LYS A 62 9.83 -25.85 -2.06
C LYS A 62 8.47 -25.47 -1.46
N PRO A 63 7.66 -26.46 -1.02
CA PRO A 63 6.37 -26.18 -0.38
C PRO A 63 6.49 -25.34 0.89
N GLU A 64 7.64 -25.40 1.57
CA GLU A 64 7.97 -24.59 2.76
C GLU A 64 8.03 -23.08 2.48
N LYS A 65 8.27 -22.67 1.22
CA LYS A 65 8.40 -21.27 0.84
C LYS A 65 7.09 -20.65 0.34
N LEU A 66 6.03 -21.46 0.22
CA LEU A 66 4.72 -21.00 -0.25
C LEU A 66 3.96 -20.30 0.87
N GLY A 67 3.41 -19.13 0.56
CA GLY A 67 2.54 -18.40 1.47
C GLY A 67 1.12 -18.95 1.51
N ARG A 68 0.37 -18.55 2.52
CA ARG A 68 -1.07 -18.84 2.64
C ARG A 68 -1.89 -17.57 2.43
N ALA A 69 -2.94 -17.68 1.65
CA ALA A 69 -3.98 -16.66 1.50
C ALA A 69 -5.34 -17.35 1.57
N GLY A 70 -6.31 -16.74 2.24
CA GLY A 70 -7.63 -17.35 2.37
C GLY A 70 -8.49 -17.16 1.12
N LYS A 71 -8.49 -15.96 0.52
CA LYS A 71 -9.25 -15.69 -0.70
C LYS A 71 -8.47 -14.81 -1.67
N VAL A 72 -8.48 -15.19 -2.94
CA VAL A 72 -7.96 -14.37 -4.03
C VAL A 72 -9.12 -14.06 -4.95
N ARG A 73 -9.43 -12.78 -5.13
CA ARG A 73 -10.57 -12.30 -5.91
C ARG A 73 -10.11 -11.23 -6.88
N GLU A 74 -10.51 -11.38 -8.13
CA GLU A 74 -10.45 -10.29 -9.09
C GLU A 74 -11.70 -9.43 -8.89
N MET A 75 -11.50 -8.17 -8.52
CA MET A 75 -12.56 -7.18 -8.42
C MET A 75 -12.51 -6.26 -9.63
N THR A 76 -13.57 -6.28 -10.42
CA THR A 76 -13.73 -5.37 -11.54
C THR A 76 -14.44 -4.12 -11.07
N PHE A 77 -13.79 -2.96 -11.23
CA PHE A 77 -14.38 -1.67 -10.88
C PHE A 77 -14.71 -0.87 -12.14
N GLY A 78 -15.95 -0.39 -12.23
CA GLY A 78 -16.40 0.54 -13.27
C GLY A 78 -17.73 0.16 -13.94
N THR A 79 -18.67 1.10 -13.93
CA THR A 79 -19.81 1.18 -14.87
C THR A 79 -19.58 2.21 -15.98
N ALA A 80 -18.38 2.81 -16.05
CA ALA A 80 -18.05 3.84 -17.03
C ALA A 80 -17.83 3.25 -18.43
N LYS A 81 -18.92 2.82 -19.09
CA LYS A 81 -19.09 3.22 -20.49
C LYS A 81 -19.33 4.71 -20.44
N LEU A 82 -18.39 5.57 -20.85
CA LEU A 82 -18.70 6.85 -21.50
C LEU A 82 -17.42 7.59 -21.89
N GLN A 83 -17.41 7.89 -23.19
CA GLN A 83 -16.67 8.95 -23.89
C GLN A 83 -15.18 8.75 -24.07
N LYS A 84 -14.90 7.77 -24.94
CA LYS A 84 -13.88 7.89 -25.99
C LYS A 84 -14.15 9.18 -26.81
N GLN A 85 -13.79 10.34 -26.26
CA GLN A 85 -13.75 11.61 -26.99
C GLN A 85 -12.31 12.08 -27.08
N GLN A 86 -11.42 11.21 -27.56
CA GLN A 86 -10.27 11.64 -28.31
C GLN A 86 -9.95 10.51 -29.29
N ARG A 87 -10.07 10.85 -30.56
CA ARG A 87 -9.85 10.03 -31.75
C ARG A 87 -8.58 9.18 -31.61
N CYS A 88 -8.75 7.89 -31.37
CA CYS A 88 -7.73 6.89 -31.70
C CYS A 88 -8.16 6.36 -33.05
N ASP A 89 -7.56 6.90 -34.11
CA ASP A 89 -7.40 6.14 -35.34
C ASP A 89 -6.47 4.95 -34.98
N ASP A 90 -6.72 3.80 -35.58
CA ASP A 90 -6.11 2.46 -35.39
C ASP A 90 -6.88 1.47 -34.49
N ASP A 91 -7.20 0.35 -35.11
CA ASP A 91 -7.90 -0.83 -34.60
C ASP A 91 -7.17 -1.50 -33.42
N ASP A 92 -7.41 -0.99 -32.20
CA ASP A 92 -7.03 -1.64 -30.94
C ASP A 92 -8.26 -1.78 -30.03
N ASP A 93 -8.64 -3.02 -29.74
CA ASP A 93 -9.72 -3.42 -28.85
C ASP A 93 -9.42 -3.18 -27.35
N SER A 94 -8.32 -2.50 -27.02
CA SER A 94 -7.92 -2.10 -25.66
C SER A 94 -8.77 -1.01 -24.99
N CYS A 95 -9.76 -0.44 -25.68
CA CYS A 95 -10.43 0.79 -25.23
C CYS A 95 -11.64 0.63 -24.29
N VAL A 96 -11.73 -0.50 -23.56
CA VAL A 96 -12.57 -0.63 -22.35
C VAL A 96 -11.73 -1.26 -21.25
N LEU A 97 -10.78 -0.52 -20.71
CA LEU A 97 -10.06 -0.91 -19.50
C LEU A 97 -11.00 -0.73 -18.30
N GLN A 98 -11.84 -1.74 -18.09
CA GLN A 98 -12.33 -2.01 -16.75
C GLN A 98 -11.11 -2.22 -15.85
N ASP A 99 -10.93 -1.37 -14.85
CA ASP A 99 -9.84 -1.51 -13.89
C ASP A 99 -10.09 -2.77 -13.07
N ARG A 100 -9.31 -3.82 -13.34
CA ARG A 100 -9.36 -5.08 -12.63
C ARG A 100 -8.31 -5.05 -11.53
N LEU A 101 -8.77 -5.21 -10.30
CA LEU A 101 -7.93 -5.22 -9.11
C LEU A 101 -7.88 -6.63 -8.54
N LEU A 102 -6.69 -7.20 -8.39
CA LEU A 102 -6.53 -8.47 -7.68
C LEU A 102 -6.45 -8.21 -6.18
N CYS A 103 -7.40 -8.76 -5.44
CA CYS A 103 -7.48 -8.62 -3.98
C CYS A 103 -7.17 -9.95 -3.32
N ILE A 104 -6.15 -9.93 -2.46
CA ILE A 104 -5.73 -11.07 -1.64
C ILE A 104 -6.19 -10.77 -0.22
N GLU A 105 -7.16 -11.55 0.25
CA GLU A 105 -7.81 -11.41 1.55
C GLU A 105 -7.50 -12.62 2.46
N ASP A 106 -7.74 -12.45 3.76
CA ASP A 106 -7.56 -13.49 4.78
C ASP A 106 -6.12 -14.05 4.82
N CYS A 107 -5.14 -13.16 4.86
CA CYS A 107 -3.73 -13.50 5.02
C CYS A 107 -3.41 -13.79 6.50
N PRO A 108 -2.49 -14.74 6.80
CA PRO A 108 -2.16 -15.12 8.17
C PRO A 108 -1.44 -14.01 8.95
N ASN A 109 -0.71 -13.13 8.26
CA ASN A 109 0.02 -12.03 8.88
C ASN A 109 -0.80 -10.74 8.87
N ASN A 110 -1.14 -10.23 10.06
CA ASN A 110 -1.89 -8.99 10.24
C ASN A 110 -1.02 -7.72 10.28
N ARG A 111 0.30 -7.83 10.06
CA ARG A 111 1.23 -6.70 10.15
C ARG A 111 1.20 -5.77 8.93
N ALA A 112 0.72 -6.26 7.80
CA ALA A 112 0.56 -5.47 6.58
C ALA A 112 -0.94 -5.26 6.32
N VAL A 113 -1.36 -3.99 6.22
CA VAL A 113 -2.73 -3.61 5.92
C VAL A 113 -2.75 -2.71 4.70
N THR A 114 -3.69 -2.95 3.80
CA THR A 114 -3.88 -2.15 2.58
C THR A 114 -5.21 -1.43 2.67
N VAL A 115 -5.18 -0.10 2.58
CA VAL A 115 -6.39 0.74 2.54
C VAL A 115 -6.64 1.17 1.10
N PHE A 116 -7.74 0.69 0.53
CA PHE A 116 -8.14 1.07 -0.83
C PHE A 116 -9.07 2.29 -0.79
N ILE A 117 -8.61 3.42 -1.32
CA ILE A 117 -9.35 4.69 -1.36
C ILE A 117 -9.92 4.89 -2.76
N ARG A 118 -11.22 5.20 -2.85
CA ARG A 118 -11.89 5.59 -4.10
C ARG A 118 -12.46 6.99 -3.98
N GLY A 119 -12.36 7.77 -5.05
CA GLY A 119 -12.93 9.11 -5.14
C GLY A 119 -13.32 9.43 -6.59
N GLY A 120 -14.26 10.35 -6.77
CA GLY A 120 -14.73 10.76 -8.10
C GLY A 120 -13.76 11.67 -8.85
N ASN A 121 -12.82 12.32 -8.14
CA ASN A 121 -11.81 13.18 -8.72
C ASN A 121 -10.43 12.79 -8.17
N LYS A 122 -9.41 12.78 -9.03
CA LYS A 122 -8.01 12.51 -8.67
C LYS A 122 -7.50 13.42 -7.55
N MET A 123 -7.90 14.70 -7.55
CA MET A 123 -7.52 15.64 -6.49
C MET A 123 -8.02 15.21 -5.11
N MET A 124 -9.24 14.64 -5.03
CA MET A 124 -9.77 14.15 -3.76
C MET A 124 -9.06 12.89 -3.28
N ILE A 125 -8.62 12.02 -4.18
CA ILE A 125 -7.88 10.79 -3.85
C ILE A 125 -6.51 11.15 -3.27
N GLU A 126 -5.79 12.06 -3.92
CA GLU A 126 -4.47 12.53 -3.44
C GLU A 126 -4.57 13.20 -2.08
N GLU A 127 -5.60 14.03 -1.86
CA GLU A 127 -5.83 14.65 -0.55
C GLU A 127 -6.19 13.61 0.52
N SER A 128 -7.06 12.65 0.19
CA SER A 128 -7.43 11.56 1.13
C SER A 128 -6.23 10.72 1.54
N LYS A 129 -5.29 10.44 0.61
CA LYS A 129 -4.04 9.74 0.89
C LYS A 129 -3.17 10.51 1.90
N ARG A 130 -3.09 11.84 1.75
CA ARG A 130 -2.36 12.71 2.69
C ARG A 130 -3.02 12.73 4.06
N CYS A 131 -4.34 12.94 4.11
CA CYS A 131 -5.10 12.92 5.37
C CYS A 131 -4.93 11.60 6.14
N MET A 132 -4.94 10.48 5.44
CA MET A 132 -4.75 9.17 6.06
C MET A 132 -3.33 9.01 6.63
N HIS A 133 -2.32 9.51 5.91
CA HIS A 133 -0.94 9.49 6.38
C HIS A 133 -0.77 10.31 7.67
N ASP A 134 -1.35 11.52 7.72
CA ASP A 134 -1.28 12.38 8.90
C ASP A 134 -2.00 11.76 10.10
N ALA A 135 -3.19 11.18 9.89
CA ALA A 135 -3.93 10.47 10.93
C ALA A 135 -3.12 9.30 11.52
N LEU A 136 -2.47 8.50 10.66
CA LEU A 136 -1.61 7.39 11.11
C LEU A 136 -0.38 7.90 11.88
N CYS A 137 0.19 9.05 11.49
CA CYS A 137 1.28 9.68 12.22
C CYS A 137 0.85 10.15 13.62
N VAL A 138 -0.35 10.72 13.76
CA VAL A 138 -0.91 11.11 15.08
C VAL A 138 -1.12 9.88 15.97
N VAL A 139 -1.73 8.82 15.43
CA VAL A 139 -1.93 7.56 16.18
C VAL A 139 -0.59 6.95 16.59
N ARG A 140 0.41 6.96 15.70
CA ARG A 140 1.77 6.50 16.02
C ARG A 140 2.38 7.31 17.16
N ASN A 141 2.22 8.63 17.16
CA ASN A 141 2.74 9.48 18.22
C ASN A 141 2.07 9.15 19.55
N LEU A 142 0.76 8.93 19.56
CA LEU A 142 0.03 8.53 20.75
C LEU A 142 0.50 7.17 21.31
N ILE A 143 0.80 6.19 20.44
CA ILE A 143 1.35 4.89 20.88
C ILE A 143 2.75 5.04 21.49
N LYS A 144 3.56 6.00 21.01
CA LYS A 144 4.91 6.26 21.53
C LYS A 144 4.88 7.06 22.83
N ASP A 145 4.02 8.06 22.92
CA ASP A 145 3.83 8.93 24.08
C ASP A 145 2.35 9.25 24.25
N ASN A 146 1.79 8.88 25.40
CA ASN A 146 0.37 9.02 25.71
C ASN A 146 -0.02 10.44 26.17
N ARG A 147 0.93 11.38 26.23
CA ARG A 147 0.65 12.77 26.65
C ARG A 147 -0.05 13.54 25.55
N ILE A 148 -1.14 14.22 25.91
CA ILE A 148 -1.96 15.03 25.01
C ILE A 148 -2.03 16.45 25.56
N VAL A 149 -1.95 17.44 24.66
CA VAL A 149 -2.19 18.84 24.97
C VAL A 149 -3.45 19.31 24.24
N TYR A 150 -4.16 20.27 24.83
CA TYR A 150 -5.32 20.88 24.19
C TYR A 150 -4.86 21.79 23.06
N GLY A 151 -5.39 21.56 21.86
CA GLY A 151 -5.11 22.38 20.68
C GLY A 151 -5.88 23.71 20.68
N GLY A 152 -6.13 24.25 19.48
CA GLY A 152 -6.87 25.51 19.33
C GLY A 152 -6.15 26.74 19.88
N GLY A 153 -4.81 26.68 19.99
CA GLY A 153 -3.99 27.75 20.58
C GLY A 153 -3.91 27.72 22.11
N ALA A 154 -4.59 26.79 22.78
CA ALA A 154 -4.64 26.75 24.25
C ALA A 154 -3.27 26.46 24.88
N ALA A 155 -2.51 25.52 24.30
CA ALA A 155 -1.16 25.19 24.75
C ALA A 155 -0.21 26.39 24.62
N GLU A 156 -0.29 27.10 23.48
CA GLU A 156 0.53 28.26 23.16
C GLU A 156 0.22 29.44 24.08
N ILE A 157 -1.07 29.70 24.35
CA ILE A 157 -1.50 30.76 25.28
C ILE A 157 -1.04 30.44 26.70
N CYS A 158 -1.19 29.18 27.15
CA CYS A 158 -0.72 28.75 28.47
C CYS A 158 0.79 28.97 28.63
N CYS A 159 1.59 28.59 27.62
CA CYS A 159 3.02 28.86 27.60
C CYS A 159 3.33 30.37 27.62
N SER A 160 2.59 31.20 26.88
CA SER A 160 2.80 32.64 26.87
C SER A 160 2.56 33.28 28.24
N ILE A 161 1.51 32.86 28.95
CA ILE A 161 1.21 33.37 30.30
C ILE A 161 2.30 32.94 31.28
N ALA A 162 2.67 31.66 31.28
CA ALA A 162 3.69 31.13 32.17
C ALA A 162 5.06 31.80 31.94
N VAL A 163 5.46 32.03 30.69
CA VAL A 163 6.72 32.70 30.35
C VAL A 163 6.69 34.18 30.77
N ALA A 164 5.56 34.88 30.61
CA ALA A 164 5.43 36.26 31.04
C ALA A 164 5.55 36.40 32.56
N GLU A 165 4.90 35.50 33.32
CA GLU A 165 5.01 35.47 34.79
C GLU A 165 6.44 35.23 35.27
N GLU A 166 7.19 34.33 34.61
CA GLU A 166 8.59 34.11 34.95
C GLU A 166 9.49 35.28 34.52
N ALA A 167 9.19 35.95 33.40
CA ALA A 167 9.93 37.12 32.95
C ALA A 167 9.84 38.28 33.98
N ASP A 168 8.67 38.49 34.58
CA ASP A 168 8.47 39.50 35.63
C ASP A 168 9.25 39.19 36.92
N ARG A 169 9.52 37.91 37.21
CA ARG A 169 10.30 37.47 38.37
C ARG A 169 11.80 37.62 38.16
N VAL A 170 12.27 37.60 36.91
CA VAL A 170 13.69 37.75 36.58
C VAL A 170 14.04 39.23 36.54
N SER A 171 15.01 39.64 37.38
CA SER A 171 15.51 41.02 37.34
C SER A 171 16.29 41.29 36.04
N ALA A 172 16.12 42.49 35.50
CA ALA A 172 16.62 42.93 34.19
C ALA A 172 18.15 42.85 33.96
N ASN A 173 18.93 42.39 34.95
CA ASN A 173 20.38 42.31 34.90
C ASN A 173 20.93 40.88 34.78
N SER A 174 20.13 39.91 34.31
CA SER A 174 20.63 38.59 33.95
C SER A 174 21.16 38.63 32.51
N PRO A 175 22.49 38.62 32.25
CA PRO A 175 23.01 38.60 30.88
C PRO A 175 22.82 37.18 30.35
N SER A 176 21.70 36.92 29.70
CA SER A 176 21.44 35.63 29.07
C SER A 176 20.77 35.89 27.74
N PHE A 177 21.62 36.07 26.73
CA PHE A 177 21.21 36.07 25.33
C PHE A 177 20.63 34.71 24.95
N ILE A 178 19.50 34.74 24.23
CA ILE A 178 19.07 33.64 23.37
C ILE A 178 18.87 34.26 21.98
N PHE A 179 19.68 33.83 21.02
CA PHE A 179 19.42 33.98 19.60
C PHE A 179 18.63 32.76 19.13
N PHE A 180 17.71 32.98 18.18
CA PHE A 180 17.07 31.91 17.40
C PHE A 180 18.09 31.17 16.53
#